data_AF-A0A5C6DLF3-F1
#
_entry.id   AF-A0A5C6DLF3-F1
#
_cell.length_a   1.000
_cell.length_b   1.000
_cell.length_c   1.000
_cell.angle_alpha   90.00
_cell.angle_beta   90.00
_cell.angle_gamma   90.00
#
_symmetry.space_group_name_H-M   'P 1'
#
loop_
_entity.id
_entity.type
_entity.pdbx_description
1 polymer ?
#
loop_
_entity_poly.entity_id
_entity_poly.type
_entity_poly.pdbx_seq_one_letter_code
_entity_poly.pdbx_strand_id
1 'polypeptide(L)'
;MSANLSTNLPTTEFNPAGEALGRWWTPQDDGRILCELCPRACRLKPGDRGFCFVRTNHDGRMVLDTYGRSTGFCIDPIEKKPLNHFLPGTAVLSFGTAGCNLGCKFCQNWDISKSREVARLSDPATPEAIAQAAMQWGCRSVAYTYNDPVIWAEYAIDTAAACRAVGIQSVAVTAGYISPQAREEFFDAMDAANIDLKSFNEEFYHRVTGSHLQPVLDTIRYVCNETDVWVELTNLVIPDSNDHHTELQQMCDWILETVGSDVPVHFTAFHPDFRMTDRPRTSHESLIEAYDLARKAGLRYVYVGNIHDLRRQSTFCPNCGKLLIERDWHQLDRYEMNENRCGYCQHVIAGVFESEPGNWGRRRQPIRISAPQRTPLPPSRRLRCRLLRVTRQATMVLTNKPGI
;
A
#
# COMPACT_ATOMS: atom_id res chain seq x y z
N MET A 1 -21.45 -5.18 -8.58
CA MET A 1 -22.22 -3.97 -8.25
C MET A 1 -21.35 -3.17 -7.31
N SER A 2 -20.60 -2.20 -7.85
CA SER A 2 -19.61 -1.43 -7.09
C SER A 2 -20.32 -0.43 -6.19
N ALA A 3 -20.27 -0.63 -4.88
CA ALA A 3 -20.58 0.43 -3.94
C ALA A 3 -19.46 1.46 -4.05
N ASN A 4 -19.73 2.55 -4.79
CA ASN A 4 -18.97 3.79 -4.69
C ASN A 4 -19.20 4.36 -3.29
N LEU A 5 -18.48 3.86 -2.28
CA LEU A 5 -18.20 4.64 -1.09
C LEU A 5 -17.15 5.67 -1.52
N SER A 6 -17.63 6.84 -1.92
CA SER A 6 -16.84 8.05 -1.92
C SER A 6 -16.45 8.34 -0.47
N THR A 7 -15.45 7.64 0.05
CA THR A 7 -14.84 7.97 1.33
C THR A 7 -14.12 9.30 1.12
N ASN A 8 -14.82 10.40 1.46
CA ASN A 8 -14.21 11.72 1.62
C ASN A 8 -13.30 11.66 2.85
N LEU A 9 -12.21 10.88 2.76
CA LEU A 9 -11.17 10.88 3.78
C LEU A 9 -10.59 12.30 3.83
N PRO A 10 -10.39 12.86 5.04
CA PRO A 10 -9.86 14.20 5.16
C PRO A 10 -8.44 14.23 4.61
N THR A 11 -8.18 15.22 3.74
CA THR A 11 -6.85 15.48 3.18
C THR A 11 -5.87 15.84 4.28
N THR A 12 -4.61 15.45 4.12
CA THR A 12 -3.55 15.80 5.07
C THR A 12 -3.45 17.31 5.29
N GLU A 13 -3.45 17.71 6.55
CA GLU A 13 -3.25 19.10 6.94
C GLU A 13 -1.75 19.46 6.95
N PHE A 14 -1.47 20.73 6.68
CA PHE A 14 -0.11 21.28 6.72
C PHE A 14 -0.04 22.44 7.70
N ASN A 15 1.07 22.53 8.43
CA ASN A 15 1.32 23.68 9.28
C ASN A 15 1.75 24.92 8.44
N PRO A 16 1.85 26.13 9.03
CA PRO A 16 2.28 27.32 8.31
C PRO A 16 3.69 27.25 7.70
N ALA A 17 4.55 26.33 8.17
CA ALA A 17 5.87 26.06 7.62
C ALA A 17 5.83 25.09 6.41
N GLY A 18 4.64 24.57 6.07
CA GLY A 18 4.44 23.64 4.95
C GLY A 18 4.76 22.18 5.30
N GLU A 19 4.82 21.83 6.57
CA GLU A 19 5.07 20.46 7.03
C GLU A 19 3.76 19.69 7.19
N ALA A 20 3.73 18.45 6.72
CA ALA A 20 2.56 17.58 6.83
C ALA A 20 2.34 17.12 8.28
N LEU A 21 1.12 17.31 8.78
CA LEU A 21 0.74 16.97 10.15
C LEU A 21 0.27 15.51 10.23
N GLY A 22 0.81 14.79 11.21
CA GLY A 22 0.36 13.44 11.52
C GLY A 22 -1.01 13.44 12.18
N ARG A 23 -1.84 12.44 11.87
CA ARG A 23 -3.24 12.39 12.29
C ARG A 23 -3.50 11.62 13.58
N TRP A 24 -2.75 10.54 13.82
CA TRP A 24 -2.99 9.64 14.96
C TRP A 24 -2.02 9.89 16.10
N TRP A 25 -2.36 10.86 16.94
CA TRP A 25 -1.61 11.16 18.16
C TRP A 25 -2.41 11.99 19.16
N THR A 26 -1.99 11.96 20.42
CA THR A 26 -2.56 12.78 21.50
C THR A 26 -1.47 13.56 22.24
N PRO A 27 -1.71 14.83 22.61
CA PRO A 27 -0.82 15.56 23.50
C PRO A 27 -0.81 14.92 24.89
N GLN A 28 0.28 15.09 25.63
CA GLN A 28 0.43 14.63 27.00
C GLN A 28 0.74 15.82 27.93
N ASP A 29 0.36 15.70 29.20
CA ASP A 29 0.48 16.79 30.19
C ASP A 29 1.94 17.23 30.44
N ASP A 30 2.92 16.37 30.16
CA ASP A 30 4.35 16.64 30.34
C ASP A 30 5.04 17.25 29.10
N GLY A 31 4.25 17.72 28.13
CA GLY A 31 4.73 18.31 26.88
C GLY A 31 5.17 17.31 25.82
N ARG A 32 5.01 16.00 26.09
CA ARG A 32 5.19 14.95 25.07
C ARG A 32 3.97 14.81 24.19
N ILE A 33 4.13 14.03 23.13
CA ILE A 33 3.02 13.47 22.35
C ILE A 33 3.06 11.94 22.41
N LEU A 34 1.89 11.31 22.38
CA LEU A 34 1.73 9.87 22.20
C LEU A 34 1.34 9.60 20.75
N CYS A 35 2.20 8.91 20.00
CA CYS A 35 1.89 8.45 18.64
C CYS A 35 1.01 7.20 18.71
N GLU A 36 -0.18 7.25 18.13
CA GLU A 36 -1.19 6.19 18.20
C GLU A 36 -1.43 5.50 16.85
N LEU A 37 -0.63 5.81 15.83
CA LEU A 37 -0.71 5.20 14.50
C LEU A 37 -0.55 3.68 14.53
N CYS A 38 0.39 3.18 15.34
CA CYS A 38 0.75 1.76 15.35
C CYS A 38 0.98 1.27 16.78
N PRO A 39 1.00 -0.05 17.01
CA PRO A 39 1.09 -0.63 18.36
C PRO A 39 2.38 -0.28 19.13
N ARG A 40 3.34 0.43 18.51
CA ARG A 40 4.53 0.97 19.20
C ARG A 40 4.19 2.01 20.26
N ALA A 41 3.08 2.74 20.12
CA ALA A 41 2.63 3.74 21.09
C ALA A 41 3.76 4.70 21.54
N CYS A 42 4.54 5.25 20.59
CA CYS A 42 5.75 6.01 20.92
C CYS A 42 5.40 7.29 21.71
N ARG A 43 6.04 7.48 22.87
CA ARG A 43 5.95 8.70 23.68
C ARG A 43 7.14 9.60 23.37
N LEU A 44 6.90 10.71 22.67
CA LEU A 44 7.95 11.56 22.08
C LEU A 44 8.02 12.91 22.76
N LYS A 45 9.20 13.30 23.27
CA LYS A 45 9.48 14.68 23.70
C LYS A 45 9.61 15.58 22.46
N PRO A 46 9.51 16.91 22.60
CA PRO A 46 9.81 17.83 21.51
C PRO A 46 11.20 17.52 20.89
N GLY A 47 11.24 17.38 19.57
CA GLY A 47 12.43 16.99 18.80
C GLY A 47 12.66 15.48 18.67
N ASP A 48 11.98 14.64 19.45
CA ASP A 48 12.12 13.18 19.35
C ASP A 48 11.44 12.65 18.08
N ARG A 49 11.99 11.54 17.57
CA ARG A 49 11.40 10.77 16.47
C ARG A 49 10.86 9.44 16.99
N GLY A 50 9.77 8.98 16.38
CA GLY A 50 9.24 7.64 16.56
C GLY A 50 10.26 6.56 16.19
N PHE A 51 9.96 5.31 16.57
CA PHE A 51 10.77 4.15 16.19
C PHE A 51 11.01 4.08 14.67
N CYS A 52 10.04 4.52 13.87
CA CYS A 52 10.13 4.55 12.42
C CYS A 52 11.02 5.66 11.84
N PHE A 53 11.56 6.56 12.67
CA PHE A 53 12.42 7.70 12.29
C PHE A 53 11.81 8.78 11.40
N VAL A 54 10.54 8.68 11.02
CA VAL A 54 9.88 9.60 10.07
C VAL A 54 8.70 10.36 10.65
N ARG A 55 8.31 10.03 11.88
CA ARG A 55 7.29 10.74 12.64
C ARG A 55 7.95 11.46 13.79
N THR A 56 7.90 12.79 13.77
CA THR A 56 8.67 13.65 14.65
C THR A 56 7.73 14.53 15.46
N ASN A 57 8.03 14.74 16.75
CA ASN A 57 7.37 15.77 17.55
C ASN A 57 8.01 17.13 17.26
N HIS A 58 7.40 17.94 16.40
CA HIS A 58 7.84 19.31 16.14
C HIS A 58 6.90 20.25 16.90
N ASP A 59 7.44 20.97 17.90
CA ASP A 59 6.72 21.98 18.70
C ASP A 59 5.37 21.48 19.27
N GLY A 60 5.34 20.25 19.78
CA GLY A 60 4.14 19.66 20.38
C GLY A 60 3.11 19.15 19.36
N ARG A 61 3.49 19.04 18.09
CA ARG A 61 2.67 18.47 17.00
C ARG A 61 3.39 17.30 16.36
N MET A 62 2.63 16.28 15.96
CA MET A 62 3.16 15.22 15.13
C MET A 62 3.37 15.71 13.70
N VAL A 63 4.59 15.56 13.17
CA VAL A 63 4.94 15.87 11.78
C VAL A 63 5.41 14.60 11.07
N LEU A 64 5.04 14.45 9.80
CA LEU A 64 5.49 13.37 8.92
C LEU A 64 6.60 13.87 7.98
N ASP A 65 7.85 13.50 8.29
CA ASP A 65 9.06 14.00 7.59
C ASP A 65 9.20 13.47 6.16
N THR A 66 8.45 12.40 5.80
CA THR A 66 8.50 11.73 4.50
C THR A 66 7.35 12.09 3.57
N TYR A 67 6.40 12.94 3.97
CA TYR A 67 5.29 13.31 3.11
C TYR A 67 5.80 13.93 1.80
N GLY A 68 5.27 13.46 0.66
CA GLY A 68 5.65 13.95 -0.67
C GLY A 68 7.08 13.59 -1.09
N ARG A 69 7.69 12.59 -0.46
CA ARG A 69 9.07 12.14 -0.72
C ARG A 69 9.10 10.64 -0.92
N SER A 70 9.86 10.17 -1.90
CA SER A 70 10.04 8.73 -2.12
C SER A 70 11.49 8.35 -2.35
N THR A 71 11.88 7.17 -1.86
CA THR A 71 13.22 6.60 -2.07
C THR A 71 13.43 6.01 -3.46
N GLY A 72 12.45 6.17 -4.36
CA GLY A 72 12.56 5.77 -5.76
C GLY A 72 11.25 5.19 -6.28
N PHE A 73 11.11 5.23 -7.60
CA PHE A 73 9.94 4.75 -8.32
C PHE A 73 10.33 3.64 -9.29
N CYS A 74 9.57 2.55 -9.29
CA CYS A 74 9.77 1.47 -10.25
C CYS A 74 8.43 0.89 -10.67
N ILE A 75 8.27 0.66 -11.96
CA ILE A 75 7.15 -0.11 -12.49
C ILE A 75 7.60 -1.57 -12.56
N ASP A 76 6.81 -2.43 -11.93
CA ASP A 76 7.01 -3.87 -11.83
C ASP A 76 5.70 -4.58 -12.24
N PRO A 77 5.70 -5.89 -12.53
CA PRO A 77 4.47 -6.68 -12.61
C PRO A 77 3.78 -6.79 -11.25
N ILE A 78 2.45 -6.89 -11.23
CA ILE A 78 1.67 -7.03 -10.00
C ILE A 78 2.03 -8.29 -9.20
N GLU A 79 2.49 -9.35 -9.88
CA GLU A 79 2.97 -10.59 -9.27
C GLU A 79 4.15 -10.35 -8.31
N LYS A 80 4.92 -9.28 -8.49
CA LYS A 80 6.01 -8.90 -7.58
C LYS A 80 5.50 -8.26 -6.27
N LYS A 81 4.21 -7.93 -6.17
CA LYS A 81 3.52 -7.46 -4.96
C LYS A 81 2.77 -8.58 -4.26
N PRO A 82 3.32 -9.80 -4.32
CA PRO A 82 2.63 -11.10 -4.20
C PRO A 82 1.10 -11.02 -4.26
N LEU A 83 0.60 -10.52 -5.39
CA LEU A 83 -0.83 -10.39 -5.67
C LEU A 83 -1.15 -11.16 -6.95
N ASN A 84 -1.36 -12.48 -6.82
CA ASN A 84 -1.65 -13.35 -7.96
C ASN A 84 -3.11 -13.25 -8.41
N HIS A 85 -4.00 -12.77 -7.55
CA HIS A 85 -5.44 -12.74 -7.73
C HIS A 85 -5.96 -11.30 -7.77
N PHE A 86 -5.10 -10.33 -8.08
CA PHE A 86 -5.46 -8.94 -8.29
C PHE A 86 -4.83 -8.42 -9.59
N LEU A 87 -5.66 -8.22 -10.61
CA LEU A 87 -5.29 -7.69 -11.93
C LEU A 87 -4.04 -8.37 -12.55
N PRO A 88 -4.01 -9.71 -12.70
CA PRO A 88 -2.79 -10.43 -13.08
C PRO A 88 -2.17 -9.95 -14.40
N GLY A 89 -0.84 -9.90 -14.46
CA GLY A 89 -0.05 -9.49 -15.62
C GLY A 89 0.02 -7.98 -15.86
N THR A 90 -0.69 -7.18 -15.06
CA THR A 90 -0.72 -5.73 -15.21
C THR A 90 0.51 -5.04 -14.60
N ALA A 91 0.78 -3.83 -15.06
CA ALA A 91 1.86 -3.00 -14.55
C ALA A 91 1.43 -2.26 -13.28
N VAL A 92 2.28 -2.28 -12.25
CA VAL A 92 2.10 -1.56 -10.99
C VAL A 92 3.24 -0.58 -10.74
N LEU A 93 2.92 0.70 -10.56
CA LEU A 93 3.89 1.70 -10.15
C LEU A 93 4.16 1.55 -8.65
N SER A 94 5.41 1.28 -8.27
CA SER A 94 5.80 0.99 -6.90
C SER A 94 6.67 2.09 -6.33
N PHE A 95 6.42 2.45 -5.07
CA PHE A 95 7.28 3.36 -4.33
C PHE A 95 7.21 3.13 -2.82
N GLY A 96 8.17 3.72 -2.11
CA GLY A 96 8.23 3.72 -0.65
C GLY A 96 8.96 4.94 -0.12
N THR A 97 9.06 5.02 1.21
CA THR A 97 9.81 6.07 1.92
C THR A 97 10.96 5.48 2.74
N ALA A 98 11.69 6.32 3.45
CA ALA A 98 12.62 5.86 4.49
C ALA A 98 11.86 5.37 5.74
N GLY A 99 12.54 4.58 6.58
CA GLY A 99 12.03 4.15 7.90
C GLY A 99 11.08 2.95 7.86
N CYS A 100 10.77 2.37 9.02
CA CYS A 100 9.80 1.27 9.20
C CYS A 100 9.39 1.16 10.68
N ASN A 101 8.15 0.75 10.97
CA ASN A 101 7.67 0.48 12.34
C ASN A 101 8.09 -0.91 12.86
N LEU A 102 8.66 -1.76 12.00
CA LEU A 102 9.25 -3.05 12.36
C LEU A 102 10.78 -3.02 12.34
N GLY A 103 11.39 -3.88 13.16
CA GLY A 103 12.81 -4.11 13.34
C GLY A 103 13.35 -5.37 12.66
N CYS A 104 12.70 -5.88 11.62
CA CYS A 104 13.04 -7.15 10.95
C CYS A 104 14.55 -7.32 10.69
N LYS A 105 15.15 -8.37 11.27
CA LYS A 105 16.57 -8.73 11.10
C LYS A 105 16.91 -9.31 9.72
N PHE A 106 15.91 -9.76 8.97
CA PHE A 106 16.01 -10.33 7.62
C PHE A 106 15.59 -9.34 6.50
N CYS A 107 15.43 -8.06 6.82
CA CYS A 107 14.88 -7.09 5.86
C CYS A 107 15.76 -6.98 4.59
N GLN A 108 15.18 -7.22 3.42
CA GLN A 108 15.88 -7.12 2.14
C GLN A 108 16.08 -5.67 1.68
N ASN A 109 15.18 -4.76 2.09
CA ASN A 109 15.29 -3.32 1.84
C ASN A 109 15.81 -2.59 3.10
N TRP A 110 16.81 -3.16 3.78
CA TRP A 110 17.32 -2.64 5.05
C TRP A 110 18.00 -1.28 4.90
N ASP A 111 18.60 -1.02 3.75
CA ASP A 111 19.24 0.24 3.36
C ASP A 111 18.25 1.41 3.39
N ILE A 112 17.00 1.18 3.00
CA ILE A 112 15.92 2.17 3.03
C ILE A 112 15.16 2.14 4.36
N SER A 113 14.73 0.96 4.80
CA SER A 113 13.84 0.79 5.96
C SER A 113 14.51 1.10 7.31
N LYS A 114 15.85 1.04 7.39
CA LYS A 114 16.63 1.41 8.58
C LYS A 114 17.33 2.77 8.44
N SER A 115 17.10 3.47 7.33
CA SER A 115 17.72 4.77 7.09
C SER A 115 17.14 5.85 7.99
N ARG A 116 18.05 6.72 8.45
CA ARG A 116 17.72 7.99 9.14
C ARG A 116 17.89 9.20 8.22
N GLU A 117 18.37 9.00 6.99
CA GLU A 117 18.75 10.04 6.03
C GLU A 117 17.65 10.30 4.98
N VAL A 118 16.48 10.72 5.45
CA VAL A 118 15.29 10.95 4.60
C VAL A 118 15.57 11.90 3.43
N ALA A 119 16.28 13.00 3.67
CA ALA A 119 16.52 14.05 2.67
C ALA A 119 17.54 13.68 1.59
N ARG A 120 18.50 12.80 1.88
CA ARG A 120 19.53 12.37 0.92
C ARG A 120 19.02 11.32 -0.05
N LEU A 121 18.06 10.52 0.39
CA LEU A 121 17.60 9.33 -0.31
C LEU A 121 16.30 9.51 -1.06
N SER A 122 15.66 10.69 -1.03
CA SER A 122 14.29 10.83 -1.53
C SER A 122 14.11 11.91 -2.60
N ASP A 123 13.44 11.54 -3.69
CA ASP A 123 12.95 12.46 -4.72
C ASP A 123 11.57 13.02 -4.32
N PRO A 124 11.28 14.31 -4.60
CA PRO A 124 9.97 14.90 -4.32
C PRO A 124 8.92 14.41 -5.33
N ALA A 125 7.79 13.95 -4.84
CA ALA A 125 6.64 13.57 -5.65
C ALA A 125 5.36 13.87 -4.87
N THR A 126 4.41 14.58 -5.46
CA THR A 126 3.11 14.77 -4.84
C THR A 126 2.19 13.59 -5.16
N PRO A 127 1.12 13.37 -4.37
CA PRO A 127 0.05 12.43 -4.71
C PRO A 127 -0.40 12.47 -6.18
N GLU A 128 -0.66 13.68 -6.70
CA GLU A 128 -1.12 13.90 -8.08
C GLU A 128 -0.03 13.58 -9.09
N ALA A 129 1.24 13.91 -8.80
CA ALA A 129 2.35 13.60 -9.69
C ALA A 129 2.53 12.08 -9.84
N ILE A 130 2.32 11.32 -8.76
CA ILE A 130 2.36 9.85 -8.77
C ILE A 130 1.20 9.29 -9.57
N ALA A 131 -0.03 9.74 -9.30
CA ALA A 131 -1.22 9.29 -10.03
C ALA A 131 -1.11 9.58 -11.54
N GLN A 132 -0.63 10.76 -11.90
CA GLN A 132 -0.40 11.15 -13.30
C GLN A 132 0.70 10.30 -13.95
N ALA A 133 1.80 10.02 -13.25
CA ALA A 133 2.84 9.14 -13.76
C ALA A 133 2.31 7.72 -13.99
N ALA A 134 1.55 7.15 -13.04
CA ALA A 134 0.94 5.84 -13.19
C ALA A 134 0.02 5.78 -14.43
N MET A 135 -0.83 6.79 -14.60
CA MET A 135 -1.71 6.92 -15.77
C MET A 135 -0.92 7.03 -17.09
N GLN A 136 0.11 7.87 -17.14
CA GLN A 136 0.95 8.06 -18.34
C GLN A 136 1.69 6.78 -18.76
N TRP A 137 2.11 5.97 -17.80
CA TRP A 137 2.77 4.70 -18.04
C TRP A 137 1.81 3.52 -18.26
N GLY A 138 0.50 3.77 -18.21
CA GLY A 138 -0.51 2.72 -18.37
C GLY A 138 -0.51 1.71 -17.23
N CYS A 139 -0.05 2.09 -16.04
CA CYS A 139 -0.18 1.25 -14.85
C CYS A 139 -1.66 1.07 -14.51
N ARG A 140 -2.02 -0.08 -13.95
CA ARG A 140 -3.38 -0.33 -13.45
C ARG A 140 -3.50 0.01 -11.97
N SER A 141 -2.37 0.00 -11.27
CA SER A 141 -2.30 0.27 -9.85
C SER A 141 -1.02 0.98 -9.44
N VAL A 142 -1.05 1.56 -8.24
CA VAL A 142 0.10 2.06 -7.49
C VAL A 142 0.26 1.22 -6.23
N ALA A 143 1.47 0.73 -5.97
CA ALA A 143 1.82 -0.02 -4.76
C ALA A 143 2.66 0.80 -3.79
N TYR A 144 2.19 0.88 -2.55
CA TYR A 144 2.87 1.43 -1.40
C TYR A 144 3.69 0.32 -0.71
N THR A 145 5.01 0.35 -0.86
CA THR A 145 5.90 -0.80 -0.63
C THR A 145 7.32 -0.37 -0.22
N TYR A 146 8.30 -1.29 -0.29
CA TYR A 146 9.74 -1.15 -0.01
C TYR A 146 10.05 -1.08 1.48
N ASN A 147 9.31 -0.24 2.20
CA ASN A 147 9.21 -0.28 3.65
C ASN A 147 7.80 -0.69 4.08
N ASP A 148 7.26 -0.08 5.14
CA ASP A 148 5.86 -0.30 5.53
C ASP A 148 5.06 0.99 5.35
N PRO A 149 3.98 0.99 4.55
CA PRO A 149 3.18 2.19 4.27
C PRO A 149 2.42 2.73 5.47
N VAL A 150 2.23 1.94 6.54
CA VAL A 150 1.57 2.40 7.77
C VAL A 150 2.27 3.62 8.34
N ILE A 151 3.61 3.68 8.31
CA ILE A 151 4.34 4.79 8.96
C ILE A 151 4.14 6.14 8.27
N TRP A 152 3.72 6.13 7.01
CA TRP A 152 3.45 7.31 6.18
C TRP A 152 2.01 7.27 5.62
N ALA A 153 1.08 6.70 6.40
CA ALA A 153 -0.32 6.47 6.02
C ALA A 153 -1.02 7.70 5.42
N GLU A 154 -0.78 8.91 5.92
CA GLU A 154 -1.34 10.16 5.37
C GLU A 154 -0.96 10.34 3.88
N TYR A 155 0.30 10.10 3.55
CA TYR A 155 0.79 10.21 2.18
C TYR A 155 0.27 9.07 1.29
N ALA A 156 0.10 7.86 1.83
CA ALA A 156 -0.50 6.74 1.12
C ALA A 156 -1.98 7.01 0.80
N ILE A 157 -2.76 7.48 1.78
CA ILE A 157 -4.19 7.81 1.67
C ILE A 157 -4.40 8.93 0.63
N ASP A 158 -3.65 10.02 0.72
CA ASP A 158 -3.79 11.12 -0.25
C ASP A 158 -3.39 10.68 -1.67
N THR A 159 -2.35 9.84 -1.80
CA THR A 159 -1.97 9.25 -3.08
C THR A 159 -3.05 8.33 -3.62
N ALA A 160 -3.71 7.55 -2.76
CA ALA A 160 -4.80 6.67 -3.16
C ALA A 160 -6.01 7.46 -3.66
N ALA A 161 -6.35 8.56 -2.99
CA ALA A 161 -7.39 9.48 -3.43
C ALA A 161 -7.06 10.09 -4.81
N ALA A 162 -5.80 10.52 -5.02
CA ALA A 162 -5.35 11.03 -6.32
C ALA A 162 -5.38 9.95 -7.42
N CYS A 163 -5.01 8.71 -7.10
CA CYS A 163 -5.07 7.58 -8.04
C CYS A 163 -6.51 7.24 -8.44
N ARG A 164 -7.43 7.20 -7.47
CA ARG A 164 -8.86 6.96 -7.71
C ARG A 164 -9.47 8.00 -8.64
N ALA A 165 -9.09 9.27 -8.50
CA ALA A 165 -9.56 10.36 -9.37
C ALA A 165 -9.20 10.17 -10.86
N VAL A 166 -8.20 9.33 -11.16
CA VAL A 166 -7.77 9.00 -12.53
C VAL A 166 -7.98 7.51 -12.88
N GLY A 167 -8.76 6.78 -12.08
CA GLY A 167 -9.10 5.37 -12.33
C GLY A 167 -7.96 4.38 -12.08
N ILE A 168 -6.98 4.74 -11.26
CA ILE A 168 -5.85 3.88 -10.87
C ILE A 168 -6.11 3.28 -9.49
N GLN A 169 -5.88 1.98 -9.36
CA GLN A 169 -6.10 1.24 -8.11
C GLN A 169 -4.92 1.41 -7.13
N SER A 170 -5.18 1.23 -5.84
CA SER A 170 -4.24 1.47 -4.76
C SER A 170 -3.94 0.18 -4.00
N VAL A 171 -2.67 -0.16 -3.87
CA VAL A 171 -2.19 -1.43 -3.30
C VAL A 171 -1.30 -1.17 -2.09
N ALA A 172 -1.62 -1.76 -0.95
CA ALA A 172 -0.74 -1.79 0.21
C ALA A 172 0.11 -3.07 0.22
N VAL A 173 1.44 -2.96 0.36
CA VAL A 173 2.31 -4.08 0.74
C VAL A 173 2.85 -3.78 2.13
N THR A 174 2.33 -4.46 3.14
CA THR A 174 2.49 -4.07 4.56
C THR A 174 2.68 -5.27 5.48
N ALA A 175 3.31 -5.05 6.63
CA ALA A 175 3.31 -6.00 7.72
C ALA A 175 2.01 -5.97 8.55
N GLY A 176 1.07 -5.07 8.24
CA GLY A 176 -0.21 -4.95 8.94
C GLY A 176 -0.07 -4.53 10.41
N TYR A 177 1.05 -3.91 10.79
CA TYR A 177 1.31 -3.51 12.16
C TYR A 177 0.80 -2.09 12.46
N ILE A 178 -0.53 -1.96 12.47
CA ILE A 178 -1.27 -0.70 12.59
C ILE A 178 -2.25 -0.77 13.77
N SER A 179 -2.60 0.38 14.36
CA SER A 179 -3.55 0.43 15.47
C SER A 179 -5.00 0.29 14.97
N PRO A 180 -5.94 -0.16 15.83
CA PRO A 180 -7.36 -0.21 15.48
C PRO A 180 -7.93 1.13 15.01
N GLN A 181 -7.47 2.25 15.59
CA GLN A 181 -7.96 3.59 15.28
C GLN A 181 -7.44 4.13 13.94
N ALA A 182 -6.31 3.61 13.45
CA ALA A 182 -5.72 4.06 12.19
C ALA A 182 -6.03 3.13 11.02
N ARG A 183 -6.29 1.83 11.29
CA ARG A 183 -6.44 0.82 10.23
C ARG A 183 -7.68 1.04 9.37
N GLU A 184 -8.78 1.55 9.94
CA GLU A 184 -10.02 1.79 9.19
C GLU A 184 -9.75 2.74 8.03
N GLU A 185 -9.29 3.95 8.32
CA GLU A 185 -9.00 4.93 7.27
C GLU A 185 -7.88 4.53 6.32
N PHE A 186 -6.88 3.79 6.80
CA PHE A 186 -5.80 3.32 5.95
C PHE A 186 -6.29 2.30 4.92
N PHE A 187 -7.07 1.29 5.35
CA PHE A 187 -7.55 0.25 4.45
C PHE A 187 -8.76 0.69 3.60
N ASP A 188 -9.59 1.61 4.09
CA ASP A 188 -10.65 2.24 3.29
C ASP A 188 -10.13 2.96 2.03
N ALA A 189 -8.86 3.39 2.06
CA ALA A 189 -8.22 4.01 0.91
C ALA A 189 -7.69 2.99 -0.12
N MET A 190 -7.53 1.71 0.25
CA MET A 190 -6.89 0.69 -0.57
C MET A 190 -7.91 -0.13 -1.37
N ASP A 191 -7.50 -0.64 -2.54
CA ASP A 191 -8.28 -1.60 -3.33
C ASP A 191 -7.77 -3.04 -3.11
N ALA A 192 -6.47 -3.20 -2.81
CA ALA A 192 -5.89 -4.49 -2.41
C ALA A 192 -4.75 -4.33 -1.40
N ALA A 193 -4.49 -5.41 -0.65
CA ALA A 193 -3.39 -5.51 0.28
C ALA A 193 -2.69 -6.87 0.18
N ASN A 194 -1.36 -6.84 0.08
CA ASN A 194 -0.54 -7.97 0.49
C ASN A 194 -0.08 -7.75 1.93
N ILE A 195 -0.47 -8.64 2.84
CA ILE A 195 -0.13 -8.54 4.26
C ILE A 195 0.86 -9.65 4.63
N ASP A 196 2.02 -9.24 5.14
CA ASP A 196 3.05 -10.19 5.59
C ASP A 196 2.69 -10.80 6.95
N LEU A 197 2.21 -12.05 6.96
CA LEU A 197 2.12 -12.88 8.16
C LEU A 197 3.46 -13.61 8.35
N LYS A 198 4.42 -12.90 8.96
CA LYS A 198 5.85 -13.27 8.95
C LYS A 198 6.19 -14.55 9.72
N SER A 199 5.32 -14.98 10.63
CA SER A 199 5.46 -16.16 11.50
C SER A 199 4.13 -16.35 12.22
N PHE A 200 3.93 -17.50 12.87
CA PHE A 200 2.83 -17.72 13.81
C PHE A 200 3.35 -17.93 15.25
N ASN A 201 4.48 -17.30 15.56
CA ASN A 201 5.18 -17.40 16.84
C ASN A 201 5.48 -16.01 17.43
N GLU A 202 4.97 -15.73 18.64
CA GLU A 202 5.16 -14.45 19.32
C GLU A 202 6.64 -14.17 19.65
N GLU A 203 7.43 -15.19 19.97
CA GLU A 203 8.87 -15.04 20.23
C GLU A 203 9.62 -14.59 18.97
N PHE A 204 9.25 -15.11 17.80
CA PHE A 204 9.77 -14.65 16.52
C PHE A 204 9.45 -13.16 16.32
N TYR A 205 8.20 -12.77 16.53
CA TYR A 205 7.80 -11.36 16.39
C TYR A 205 8.62 -10.46 17.30
N HIS A 206 8.76 -10.82 18.57
CA HIS A 206 9.52 -10.04 19.53
C HIS A 206 11.02 -9.98 19.19
N ARG A 207 11.66 -11.13 18.93
CA ARG A 207 13.14 -11.21 18.78
C ARG A 207 13.65 -10.88 17.38
N VAL A 208 12.88 -11.20 16.35
CA VAL A 208 13.29 -11.08 14.95
C VAL A 208 12.77 -9.80 14.33
N THR A 209 11.53 -9.42 14.65
CA THR A 209 10.88 -8.24 14.07
C THR A 209 10.73 -7.07 15.05
N GLY A 210 10.97 -7.31 16.34
CA GLY A 210 10.81 -6.29 17.39
C GLY A 210 9.36 -5.84 17.56
N SER A 211 8.36 -6.65 17.20
CA SER A 211 6.93 -6.34 17.27
C SER A 211 6.16 -7.50 17.93
N HIS A 212 4.84 -7.50 17.82
CA HIS A 212 3.95 -8.53 18.38
C HIS A 212 3.10 -9.17 17.27
N LEU A 213 2.75 -10.45 17.42
CA LEU A 213 1.94 -11.20 16.44
C LEU A 213 0.47 -10.73 16.46
N GLN A 214 -0.11 -10.58 17.65
CA GLN A 214 -1.55 -10.34 17.79
C GLN A 214 -2.07 -9.11 17.01
N PRO A 215 -1.39 -7.94 17.00
CA PRO A 215 -1.85 -6.81 16.21
C PRO A 215 -1.90 -7.06 14.69
N VAL A 216 -1.02 -7.93 14.17
CA VAL A 216 -1.04 -8.34 12.75
C VAL A 216 -2.25 -9.24 12.49
N LEU A 217 -2.50 -10.22 13.35
CA LEU A 217 -3.67 -11.10 13.26
C LEU A 217 -4.99 -10.32 13.32
N ASP A 218 -5.08 -9.34 14.23
CA ASP A 218 -6.27 -8.50 14.35
C ASP A 218 -6.48 -7.61 13.13
N THR A 219 -5.40 -7.15 12.51
CA THR A 219 -5.47 -6.38 11.26
C THR A 219 -5.89 -7.26 10.09
N ILE A 220 -5.31 -8.46 9.93
CA ILE A 220 -5.73 -9.40 8.89
C ILE A 220 -7.21 -9.76 9.04
N ARG A 221 -7.66 -10.07 10.26
CA ARG A 221 -9.09 -10.34 10.54
C ARG A 221 -9.98 -9.18 10.12
N TYR A 222 -9.61 -7.95 10.49
CA TYR A 222 -10.37 -6.76 10.15
C TYR A 222 -10.47 -6.57 8.64
N VAL A 223 -9.34 -6.55 7.94
CA VAL A 223 -9.35 -6.26 6.49
C VAL A 223 -10.13 -7.32 5.73
N CYS A 224 -9.94 -8.61 6.05
CA CYS A 224 -10.64 -9.68 5.35
C CYS A 224 -12.15 -9.76 5.65
N ASN A 225 -12.60 -9.37 6.84
CA ASN A 225 -13.98 -9.62 7.28
C ASN A 225 -14.85 -8.36 7.35
N GLU A 226 -14.23 -7.18 7.39
CA GLU A 226 -14.91 -5.90 7.63
C GLU A 226 -14.70 -4.89 6.48
N THR A 227 -13.94 -5.24 5.44
CA THR A 227 -13.67 -4.36 4.29
C THR A 227 -13.83 -5.09 2.95
N ASP A 228 -13.94 -4.32 1.85
CA ASP A 228 -13.94 -4.85 0.48
C ASP A 228 -12.53 -4.98 -0.13
N VAL A 229 -11.47 -4.72 0.65
CA VAL A 229 -10.08 -4.78 0.18
C VAL A 229 -9.74 -6.22 -0.21
N TRP A 230 -9.21 -6.43 -1.41
CA TRP A 230 -8.70 -7.75 -1.78
C TRP A 230 -7.41 -8.07 -1.02
N VAL A 231 -7.37 -9.19 -0.29
CA VAL A 231 -6.21 -9.56 0.54
C VAL A 231 -5.52 -10.82 0.03
N GLU A 232 -4.20 -10.78 -0.02
CA GLU A 232 -3.34 -11.97 -0.10
C GLU A 232 -2.31 -11.92 1.02
N LEU A 233 -1.95 -13.09 1.55
CA LEU A 233 -1.02 -13.21 2.67
C LEU A 233 0.34 -13.71 2.19
N THR A 234 1.42 -13.14 2.70
CA THR A 234 2.78 -13.61 2.43
C THR A 234 3.45 -14.11 3.71
N ASN A 235 4.04 -15.29 3.65
CA ASN A 235 4.98 -15.79 4.63
C ASN A 235 6.35 -16.00 3.96
N LEU A 236 7.37 -15.26 4.42
CA LEU A 236 8.75 -15.51 4.03
C LEU A 236 9.27 -16.66 4.89
N VAL A 237 9.46 -17.83 4.29
CA VAL A 237 9.90 -19.04 5.00
C VAL A 237 11.39 -18.94 5.24
N ILE A 238 11.82 -18.89 6.50
CA ILE A 238 13.19 -18.70 6.95
C ILE A 238 13.65 -20.01 7.63
N PRO A 239 14.70 -20.67 7.10
CA PRO A 239 15.23 -21.89 7.70
C PRO A 239 15.57 -21.75 9.18
N ASP A 240 15.19 -22.75 9.97
CA ASP A 240 15.41 -22.81 11.42
C ASP A 240 14.84 -21.59 12.16
N SER A 241 13.71 -21.05 11.70
CA SER A 241 13.09 -19.88 12.34
C SER A 241 11.56 -19.88 12.35
N ASN A 242 10.93 -20.15 11.22
CA ASN A 242 9.46 -20.16 11.07
C ASN A 242 8.99 -21.24 10.09
N ASP A 243 9.86 -22.19 9.76
CA ASP A 243 9.66 -23.27 8.79
C ASP A 243 9.26 -24.60 9.44
N HIS A 244 9.07 -24.63 10.76
CA HIS A 244 8.61 -25.82 11.47
C HIS A 244 7.16 -26.16 11.10
N HIS A 245 6.91 -27.44 10.78
CA HIS A 245 5.59 -27.93 10.35
C HIS A 245 4.47 -27.61 11.34
N THR A 246 4.74 -27.66 12.65
CA THR A 246 3.73 -27.34 13.67
C THR A 246 3.31 -25.87 13.62
N GLU A 247 4.25 -24.95 13.41
CA GLU A 247 3.95 -23.52 13.29
C GLU A 247 3.19 -23.23 11.99
N LEU A 248 3.62 -23.82 10.87
CA LEU A 248 2.94 -23.68 9.58
C LEU A 248 1.51 -24.23 9.64
N GLN A 249 1.29 -25.35 10.32
CA GLN A 249 -0.05 -25.90 10.54
C GLN A 249 -0.93 -24.95 11.34
N GLN A 250 -0.44 -24.43 12.47
CA GLN A 250 -1.17 -23.45 13.27
C GLN A 250 -1.53 -22.19 12.47
N MET A 251 -0.61 -21.71 11.64
CA MET A 251 -0.85 -20.59 10.74
C MET A 251 -1.98 -20.91 9.75
N CYS A 252 -1.94 -22.07 9.09
CA CYS A 252 -2.93 -22.47 8.11
C CYS A 252 -4.32 -22.68 8.75
N ASP A 253 -4.36 -23.32 9.91
CA ASP A 253 -5.61 -23.55 10.66
C ASP A 253 -6.25 -22.21 11.04
N TRP A 254 -5.45 -21.26 11.56
CA TRP A 254 -5.94 -19.94 11.90
C TRP A 254 -6.46 -19.17 10.69
N ILE A 255 -5.77 -19.23 9.54
CA ILE A 255 -6.22 -18.59 8.29
C ILE A 255 -7.59 -19.17 7.88
N LEU A 256 -7.71 -20.50 7.86
CA LEU A 256 -8.96 -21.18 7.49
C LEU A 256 -10.12 -20.81 8.41
N GLU A 257 -9.88 -20.79 9.72
CA GLU A 257 -10.88 -20.47 10.73
C GLU A 257 -11.28 -18.99 10.73
N THR A 258 -10.34 -18.08 10.46
CA THR A 258 -10.53 -16.64 10.67
C THR A 258 -10.90 -15.88 9.40
N VAL A 259 -10.30 -16.23 8.26
CA VAL A 259 -10.46 -15.49 6.99
C VAL A 259 -10.90 -16.39 5.82
N GLY A 260 -10.96 -17.71 6.04
CA GLY A 260 -11.51 -18.67 5.08
C GLY A 260 -10.50 -19.21 4.07
N SER A 261 -10.95 -20.20 3.29
CA SER A 261 -10.09 -20.95 2.36
C SER A 261 -9.73 -20.24 1.07
N ASP A 262 -10.37 -19.10 0.79
CA ASP A 262 -10.29 -18.37 -0.48
C ASP A 262 -9.23 -17.27 -0.49
N VAL A 263 -8.67 -16.89 0.66
CA VAL A 263 -7.56 -15.94 0.77
C VAL A 263 -6.26 -16.62 0.31
N PRO A 264 -5.59 -16.12 -0.75
CA PRO A 264 -4.31 -16.67 -1.18
C PRO A 264 -3.21 -16.56 -0.15
N VAL A 265 -2.38 -17.61 -0.04
CA VAL A 265 -1.20 -17.65 0.82
C VAL A 265 0.05 -17.93 -0.01
N HIS A 266 1.05 -17.06 0.12
CA HIS A 266 2.33 -17.14 -0.58
C HIS A 266 3.44 -17.53 0.38
N PHE A 267 4.07 -18.69 0.16
CA PHE A 267 5.30 -19.09 0.83
C PHE A 267 6.49 -18.70 -0.04
N THR A 268 7.31 -17.77 0.42
CA THR A 268 8.40 -17.21 -0.38
C THR A 268 9.77 -17.59 0.18
N ALA A 269 10.74 -17.84 -0.70
CA ALA A 269 12.10 -18.15 -0.29
C ALA A 269 12.78 -16.93 0.34
N PHE A 270 13.29 -17.12 1.56
CA PHE A 270 14.24 -16.25 2.21
C PHE A 270 15.59 -16.27 1.49
N HIS A 271 16.25 -15.11 1.48
CA HIS A 271 17.63 -14.94 1.08
C HIS A 271 18.40 -14.28 2.25
N PRO A 272 19.63 -14.72 2.57
CA PRO A 272 20.39 -14.18 3.68
C PRO A 272 20.77 -12.71 3.44
N ASP A 273 20.16 -11.82 4.21
CA ASP A 273 20.32 -10.37 4.10
C ASP A 273 20.37 -9.70 5.49
N PHE A 274 20.88 -8.46 5.50
CA PHE A 274 20.95 -7.58 6.68
C PHE A 274 21.67 -8.21 7.90
N ARG A 275 20.93 -8.64 8.93
CA ARG A 275 21.46 -9.17 10.20
C ARG A 275 21.27 -10.67 10.33
N MET A 276 20.63 -11.29 9.36
CA MET A 276 20.31 -12.72 9.36
C MET A 276 21.07 -13.40 8.22
N THR A 277 22.39 -13.46 8.39
CA THR A 277 23.32 -14.07 7.40
C THR A 277 23.86 -15.42 7.89
N ASP A 278 23.34 -15.91 9.01
CA ASP A 278 23.75 -17.10 9.76
C ASP A 278 23.11 -18.41 9.28
N ARG A 279 22.20 -18.32 8.30
CA ARG A 279 21.37 -19.42 7.79
C ARG A 279 21.29 -19.38 6.26
N PRO A 280 21.04 -20.51 5.60
CA PRO A 280 21.01 -20.57 4.14
C PRO A 280 19.76 -19.93 3.54
N ARG A 281 19.76 -19.75 2.21
CA ARG A 281 18.53 -19.50 1.43
C ARG A 281 17.55 -20.65 1.66
N THR A 282 16.25 -20.37 1.70
CA THR A 282 15.22 -21.43 1.76
C THR A 282 15.37 -22.38 0.59
N SER A 283 15.35 -23.67 0.89
CA SER A 283 15.39 -24.70 -0.14
C SER A 283 14.06 -24.75 -0.90
N HIS A 284 14.09 -25.27 -2.12
CA HIS A 284 12.86 -25.54 -2.88
C HIS A 284 11.99 -26.56 -2.13
N GLU A 285 12.59 -27.61 -1.57
CA GLU A 285 11.90 -28.65 -0.81
C GLU A 285 11.10 -28.10 0.38
N SER A 286 11.70 -27.22 1.19
CA SER A 286 11.00 -26.58 2.32
C SER A 286 9.77 -25.79 1.88
N LEU A 287 9.83 -25.10 0.73
CA LEU A 287 8.67 -24.39 0.18
C LEU A 287 7.58 -25.34 -0.33
N ILE A 288 7.98 -26.48 -0.90
CA ILE A 288 7.06 -27.52 -1.35
C ILE A 288 6.33 -28.12 -0.15
N GLU A 289 7.03 -28.41 0.94
CA GLU A 289 6.44 -28.91 2.17
C GLU A 289 5.42 -27.94 2.76
N ALA A 290 5.75 -26.64 2.83
CA ALA A 290 4.83 -25.60 3.29
C ALA A 290 3.59 -25.52 2.37
N TYR A 291 3.78 -25.58 1.06
CA TYR A 291 2.69 -25.61 0.08
C TYR A 291 1.78 -26.83 0.26
N ASP A 292 2.35 -28.02 0.37
CA ASP A 292 1.60 -29.28 0.46
C ASP A 292 0.84 -29.36 1.79
N LEU A 293 1.45 -28.88 2.89
CA LEU A 293 0.80 -28.74 4.19
C LEU A 293 -0.42 -27.81 4.12
N ALA A 294 -0.25 -26.60 3.58
CA ALA A 294 -1.34 -25.63 3.45
C ALA A 294 -2.48 -26.14 2.55
N ARG A 295 -2.17 -26.78 1.42
CA ARG A 295 -3.16 -27.41 0.55
C ARG A 295 -3.91 -28.56 1.24
N LYS A 296 -3.19 -29.38 2.02
CA LYS A 296 -3.78 -30.48 2.79
C LYS A 296 -4.67 -29.96 3.93
N ALA A 297 -4.32 -28.84 4.56
CA ALA A 297 -5.15 -28.18 5.57
C ALA A 297 -6.49 -27.70 5.00
N GLY A 298 -6.51 -27.32 3.71
CA GLY A 298 -7.74 -26.96 2.99
C GLY A 298 -7.71 -25.59 2.30
N LEU A 299 -6.58 -24.89 2.33
CA LEU A 299 -6.43 -23.62 1.61
C LEU A 299 -6.50 -23.87 0.11
N ARG A 300 -7.31 -23.09 -0.62
CA ARG A 300 -7.58 -23.30 -2.04
C ARG A 300 -6.47 -22.76 -2.93
N TYR A 301 -5.92 -21.61 -2.56
CA TYR A 301 -4.92 -20.89 -3.33
C TYR A 301 -3.66 -20.75 -2.49
N VAL A 302 -2.66 -21.56 -2.83
CA VAL A 302 -1.36 -21.56 -2.15
C VAL A 302 -0.30 -21.42 -3.23
N TYR A 303 0.70 -20.59 -2.96
CA TYR A 303 1.74 -20.27 -3.93
C TYR A 303 3.12 -20.41 -3.32
N VAL A 304 4.11 -20.75 -4.16
CA VAL A 304 5.53 -20.61 -3.81
C VAL A 304 6.16 -19.45 -4.58
N GLY A 305 6.96 -18.64 -3.92
CA GLY A 305 7.59 -17.46 -4.53
C GLY A 305 9.10 -17.39 -4.30
N ASN A 306 9.75 -16.46 -4.99
CA ASN A 306 11.21 -16.32 -5.03
C ASN A 306 11.98 -17.57 -5.51
N ILE A 307 11.31 -18.47 -6.23
CA ILE A 307 11.86 -19.63 -6.93
C ILE A 307 11.15 -19.80 -8.29
N HIS A 308 11.67 -20.65 -9.18
CA HIS A 308 10.96 -21.07 -10.38
C HIS A 308 10.22 -22.38 -10.11
N ASP A 309 8.89 -22.34 -10.09
CA ASP A 309 8.05 -23.53 -9.93
C ASP A 309 6.71 -23.32 -10.65
N LEU A 310 6.67 -23.66 -11.93
CA LEU A 310 5.52 -23.46 -12.81
C LEU A 310 4.23 -23.98 -12.18
N ARG A 311 4.27 -25.16 -11.54
CA ARG A 311 3.07 -25.80 -10.99
C ARG A 311 2.59 -25.05 -9.75
N ARG A 312 3.46 -24.71 -8.81
CA ARG A 312 3.07 -24.09 -7.53
C ARG A 312 3.02 -22.57 -7.59
N GLN A 313 3.31 -21.96 -8.73
CA GLN A 313 3.08 -20.53 -9.02
C GLN A 313 1.78 -20.27 -9.79
N SER A 314 1.23 -21.32 -10.40
CA SER A 314 0.05 -21.23 -11.24
C SER A 314 -1.26 -21.34 -10.47
N THR A 315 -2.30 -20.65 -10.95
CA THR A 315 -3.65 -20.74 -10.38
C THR A 315 -4.42 -21.88 -11.05
N PHE A 316 -4.98 -22.78 -10.24
CA PHE A 316 -5.87 -23.86 -10.67
C PHE A 316 -7.29 -23.62 -10.15
N CYS A 317 -8.29 -24.07 -10.91
CA CYS A 317 -9.68 -24.02 -10.46
C CYS A 317 -9.88 -24.98 -9.27
N PRO A 318 -10.37 -24.51 -8.10
CA PRO A 318 -10.59 -25.40 -6.95
C PRO A 318 -11.72 -26.41 -7.18
N ASN A 319 -12.62 -26.16 -8.14
CA ASN A 319 -13.73 -27.05 -8.47
C ASN A 319 -13.35 -28.14 -9.47
N CYS A 320 -12.79 -27.77 -10.63
CA CYS A 320 -12.50 -28.74 -11.72
C CYS A 320 -11.01 -29.10 -11.87
N GLY A 321 -10.12 -28.51 -11.07
CA GLY A 321 -8.68 -28.82 -11.06
C GLY A 321 -7.89 -28.37 -12.30
N LYS A 322 -8.53 -27.69 -13.27
CA LYS A 322 -7.86 -27.23 -14.49
C LYS A 322 -6.99 -26.00 -14.22
N LEU A 323 -5.86 -25.92 -14.93
CA LEU A 323 -4.97 -24.77 -14.96
C LEU A 323 -5.70 -23.56 -15.55
N LEU A 324 -5.78 -22.47 -14.79
CA LEU A 324 -6.43 -21.23 -15.20
C LEU A 324 -5.42 -20.15 -15.56
N ILE A 325 -4.43 -19.92 -14.70
CA ILE A 325 -3.40 -18.92 -14.94
C ILE A 325 -2.06 -19.58 -14.75
N GLU A 326 -1.34 -19.77 -15.85
CA GLU A 326 0.01 -20.33 -15.82
C GLU A 326 1.01 -19.23 -15.53
N ARG A 327 1.85 -19.44 -14.52
CA ARG A 327 2.91 -18.51 -14.14
C ARG A 327 4.23 -19.21 -13.97
N ASP A 328 5.26 -18.64 -14.56
CA ASP A 328 6.64 -18.90 -14.20
C ASP A 328 7.26 -17.57 -13.75
N TRP A 329 7.57 -17.49 -12.47
CA TRP A 329 7.99 -16.25 -11.82
C TRP A 329 6.95 -15.12 -12.00
N HIS A 330 7.26 -14.08 -12.78
CA HIS A 330 6.34 -12.97 -13.09
C HIS A 330 5.87 -12.96 -14.55
N GLN A 331 6.09 -14.04 -15.30
CA GLN A 331 5.53 -14.18 -16.66
C GLN A 331 4.25 -14.98 -16.57
N LEU A 332 3.23 -14.50 -17.28
CA LEU A 332 2.00 -15.23 -17.51
C LEU A 332 2.04 -15.77 -18.93
N ASP A 333 1.68 -17.04 -19.10
CA ASP A 333 1.66 -17.70 -20.40
C ASP A 333 0.23 -18.09 -20.80
N ARG A 334 -0.46 -18.83 -19.92
CA ARG A 334 -1.84 -19.25 -20.10
C ARG A 334 -2.79 -18.43 -19.23
N TYR A 335 -3.93 -18.02 -19.78
CA TYR A 335 -4.99 -17.32 -19.07
C TYR A 335 -6.37 -17.80 -19.55
N GLU A 336 -7.04 -18.60 -18.73
CA GLU A 336 -8.30 -19.30 -19.05
C GLU A 336 -9.39 -18.88 -18.05
N MET A 337 -9.50 -17.56 -17.87
CA MET A 337 -10.50 -16.92 -17.02
C MET A 337 -11.58 -16.27 -17.88
N ASN A 338 -12.79 -16.20 -17.35
CA ASN A 338 -13.86 -15.36 -17.86
C ASN A 338 -14.26 -14.41 -16.74
N GLU A 339 -13.70 -13.19 -16.74
CA GLU A 339 -13.70 -12.30 -15.58
C GLU A 339 -13.22 -13.06 -14.32
N ASN A 340 -14.00 -13.07 -13.24
CA ASN A 340 -13.68 -13.82 -12.02
C ASN A 340 -14.17 -15.28 -12.03
N ARG A 341 -14.32 -15.91 -13.21
CA ARG A 341 -14.79 -17.30 -13.32
C ARG A 341 -13.81 -18.17 -14.09
N CYS A 342 -13.78 -19.44 -13.72
CA CYS A 342 -13.08 -20.48 -14.46
C CYS A 342 -13.65 -20.60 -15.88
N GLY A 343 -12.82 -20.45 -16.91
CA GLY A 343 -13.21 -20.56 -18.32
C GLY A 343 -13.78 -21.93 -18.71
N TYR A 344 -13.53 -22.97 -17.90
CA TYR A 344 -13.98 -24.34 -18.18
C TYR A 344 -15.27 -24.76 -17.48
N CYS A 345 -15.47 -24.36 -16.22
CA CYS A 345 -16.61 -24.82 -15.40
C CYS A 345 -17.41 -23.69 -14.76
N GLN A 346 -17.06 -22.43 -15.01
CA GLN A 346 -17.75 -21.22 -14.54
C GLN A 346 -17.79 -21.03 -13.01
N HIS A 347 -17.06 -21.86 -12.26
CA HIS A 347 -16.84 -21.66 -10.83
C HIS A 347 -16.18 -20.29 -10.59
N VAL A 348 -16.68 -19.55 -9.59
CA VAL A 348 -16.14 -18.25 -9.22
C VAL A 348 -14.76 -18.46 -8.58
N ILE A 349 -13.76 -17.73 -9.06
CA ILE A 349 -12.42 -17.69 -8.51
C ILE A 349 -12.32 -16.43 -7.67
N ALA A 350 -11.95 -16.60 -6.40
CA ALA A 350 -11.79 -15.47 -5.49
C ALA A 350 -10.66 -14.57 -5.99
N GLY A 351 -10.93 -13.28 -6.15
CA GLY A 351 -9.97 -12.30 -6.64
C GLY A 351 -10.62 -11.24 -7.53
N VAL A 352 -9.78 -10.30 -7.96
CA VAL A 352 -10.11 -9.24 -8.90
C VAL A 352 -9.43 -9.57 -10.23
N PHE A 353 -10.24 -9.94 -11.22
CA PHE A 353 -9.78 -10.39 -12.53
C PHE A 353 -10.45 -9.58 -13.64
N GLU A 354 -9.73 -9.39 -14.73
CA GLU A 354 -10.27 -8.87 -15.99
C GLU A 354 -10.46 -10.03 -16.98
N SER A 355 -11.14 -9.81 -18.10
CA SER A 355 -11.34 -10.85 -19.11
C SER A 355 -10.03 -11.29 -19.78
N GLU A 356 -9.06 -10.38 -19.84
CA GLU A 356 -7.73 -10.59 -20.41
C GLU A 356 -6.66 -10.26 -19.36
N PRO A 357 -5.51 -10.95 -19.37
CA PRO A 357 -4.41 -10.58 -18.49
C PRO A 357 -3.77 -9.27 -18.97
N GLY A 358 -3.07 -8.59 -18.06
CA GLY A 358 -2.13 -7.56 -18.47
C GLY A 358 -0.95 -8.17 -19.26
N ASN A 359 -0.24 -7.31 -19.99
CA ASN A 359 0.89 -7.69 -20.87
C ASN A 359 2.23 -7.11 -20.39
N TRP A 360 2.36 -6.78 -19.10
CA TRP A 360 3.59 -6.18 -18.58
C TRP A 360 4.76 -7.16 -18.63
N GLY A 361 4.50 -8.43 -18.34
CA GLY A 361 5.51 -9.49 -18.26
C GLY A 361 6.52 -9.25 -17.14
N ARG A 362 7.71 -9.84 -17.26
CA ARG A 362 8.76 -9.77 -16.21
C ARG A 362 9.52 -8.44 -16.13
N ARG A 363 9.05 -7.38 -16.80
CA ARG A 363 9.81 -6.12 -16.95
C ARG A 363 9.94 -5.39 -15.63
N ARG A 364 11.12 -4.84 -15.39
CA ARG A 364 11.40 -3.88 -14.32
C ARG A 364 11.81 -2.56 -14.94
N GLN A 365 11.02 -1.50 -14.71
CA GLN A 365 11.27 -0.18 -15.28
C GLN A 365 11.37 0.87 -14.17
N PRO A 366 12.59 1.22 -13.71
CA PRO A 366 12.79 2.40 -12.88
C PRO A 366 12.36 3.65 -13.65
N ILE A 367 11.69 4.57 -12.97
CA ILE A 367 11.28 5.86 -13.54
C ILE A 367 11.67 6.99 -12.61
N ARG A 368 11.64 8.23 -13.13
CA ARG A 368 11.73 9.45 -12.32
C ARG A 368 10.44 10.22 -12.45
N ILE A 369 9.88 10.62 -11.32
CA ILE A 369 8.73 11.52 -11.27
C ILE A 369 9.31 12.88 -10.88
N SER A 370 9.39 13.79 -11.85
CA SER A 370 9.74 15.17 -11.54
C SER A 370 8.50 15.84 -10.97
N ALA A 371 8.63 16.57 -9.86
CA ALA A 371 7.56 17.42 -9.38
C ALA A 371 7.08 18.33 -10.53
N PRO A 372 5.76 18.48 -10.76
CA PRO A 372 5.29 19.42 -11.75
C PRO A 372 5.84 20.81 -11.42
N GLN A 373 6.54 21.43 -12.37
CA GLN A 373 6.87 22.84 -12.26
C GLN A 373 5.56 23.57 -12.02
N ARG A 374 5.44 24.32 -10.91
CA ARG A 374 4.31 25.23 -10.68
C ARG A 374 4.18 26.08 -11.93
N THR A 375 3.21 25.79 -12.78
CA THR A 375 2.92 26.62 -13.94
C THR A 375 2.47 27.95 -13.37
N PRO A 376 3.13 29.08 -13.68
CA PRO A 376 2.67 30.37 -13.18
C PRO A 376 1.22 30.55 -13.62
N LEU A 377 0.34 30.81 -12.65
CA LEU A 377 -1.06 31.12 -12.92
C LEU A 377 -1.09 32.19 -14.02
N PRO A 378 -1.88 32.01 -15.09
CA PRO A 378 -2.01 33.05 -16.10
C PRO A 378 -2.47 34.34 -15.39
N PRO A 379 -1.87 35.50 -15.72
CA PRO A 379 -2.19 36.75 -15.04
C PRO A 379 -3.70 36.94 -15.09
N SER A 380 -4.29 37.16 -13.91
CA SER A 380 -5.73 37.35 -13.76
C SER A 380 -6.19 38.38 -14.79
N ARG A 381 -7.06 37.94 -15.72
CA ARG A 381 -7.76 38.88 -16.60
C ARG A 381 -8.56 39.78 -15.67
N ARG A 382 -8.07 41.00 -15.45
CA ARG A 382 -8.85 42.09 -14.87
C ARG A 382 -10.16 42.12 -15.63
N LEU A 383 -11.26 41.72 -15.00
CA LEU A 383 -12.59 41.99 -15.53
C LEU A 383 -12.66 43.51 -15.71
N ARG A 384 -12.60 43.95 -16.97
CA ARG A 384 -13.03 45.32 -17.31
C ARG A 384 -14.51 45.37 -16.97
N CYS A 385 -14.82 46.02 -15.85
CA CYS A 385 -16.17 46.39 -15.48
C CYS A 385 -16.73 47.25 -16.62
N ARG A 386 -17.54 46.65 -17.49
CA ARG A 386 -18.34 47.38 -18.48
C ARG A 386 -19.49 48.02 -17.71
N LEU A 387 -19.36 49.30 -17.37
CA LEU A 387 -20.51 50.12 -16.99
C LEU A 387 -21.50 50.11 -18.17
N LEU A 388 -22.63 49.46 -17.97
CA LEU A 388 -23.81 49.61 -18.82
C LEU A 388 -24.38 51.01 -18.60
N ARG A 389 -24.37 51.80 -19.67
CA ARG A 389 -25.03 53.11 -19.76
C ARG A 389 -26.54 52.92 -19.57
N VAL A 390 -27.12 53.61 -18.60
CA VAL A 390 -28.56 53.87 -18.54
C VAL A 390 -28.77 55.32 -18.95
N THR A 391 -29.43 55.49 -20.10
CA THR A 391 -29.93 56.75 -20.64
C THR A 391 -31.11 57.25 -19.80
N ARG A 392 -31.10 58.51 -19.39
CA ARG A 392 -32.31 59.27 -19.03
C ARG A 392 -32.32 60.60 -19.76
N GLN A 393 -33.27 60.72 -20.68
CA GLN A 393 -33.76 61.99 -21.22
C GLN A 393 -34.40 62.80 -20.09
N ALA A 394 -34.11 64.10 -20.03
CA ALA A 394 -34.94 65.06 -19.32
C ALA A 394 -35.06 66.32 -20.20
N THR A 395 -36.31 66.60 -20.58
CA THR A 395 -36.75 67.72 -21.40
C THR A 395 -36.78 69.01 -20.58
N MET A 396 -36.34 70.10 -21.23
CA MET A 396 -36.48 71.51 -20.88
C MET A 396 -37.83 71.90 -20.25
N VAL A 397 -37.81 72.71 -19.18
CA VAL A 397 -38.75 73.84 -18.92
C VAL A 397 -38.06 74.88 -18.00
N LEU A 398 -37.83 76.09 -18.54
CA LEU A 398 -38.05 77.47 -18.01
C LEU A 398 -37.74 77.75 -16.51
N THR A 399 -37.07 78.82 -16.05
CA THR A 399 -37.06 80.25 -16.44
C THR A 399 -36.07 81.04 -15.55
N ASN A 400 -35.44 82.09 -16.12
CA ASN A 400 -35.12 83.42 -15.56
C ASN A 400 -34.66 83.58 -14.08
N LYS A 401 -33.39 83.96 -13.80
CA LYS A 401 -32.79 85.33 -13.75
C LYS A 401 -32.56 85.80 -12.28
N PRO A 402 -31.79 86.87 -11.98
CA PRO A 402 -30.55 86.80 -11.17
C PRO A 402 -30.47 87.81 -10.00
N GLY A 403 -29.30 87.87 -9.33
CA GLY A 403 -28.88 88.95 -8.41
C GLY A 403 -28.77 88.47 -6.96
N ILE A 404 -27.77 88.81 -6.15
CA ILE A 404 -26.74 89.87 -6.16
C ILE A 404 -25.49 89.29 -5.50
#